data_AF-A0A5C9EVV5-F1
#
_entry.id   AF-A0A5C9EVV5-F1
#
_cell.length_a   1.000
_cell.length_b   1.000
_cell.length_c   1.000
_cell.angle_alpha   90.00
_cell.angle_beta   90.00
_cell.angle_gamma   90.00
#
_symmetry.space_group_name_H-M   'P 1'
#
loop_
_entity.id
_entity.type
_entity.pdbx_description
1 polymer ?
#
loop_
_entity_poly.entity_id
_entity_poly.type
_entity_poly.pdbx_seq_one_letter_code
_entity_poly.pdbx_strand_id
1 'polypeptide(L)' 'MKDKFDMVGTKIEEFSLPNSRGEKLNIRDLQGKNVVVVLLRDIK' A
#
# COMPACT_ATOMS: atom_id res chain seq x y z
N MET A 1 -6.41 18.91 9.31
CA MET A 1 -6.38 18.96 7.83
C MET A 1 -7.57 18.14 7.36
N LYS A 2 -8.52 18.72 6.62
CA LYS A 2 -9.71 17.97 6.16
C LYS A 2 -9.25 16.97 5.11
N ASP A 3 -9.64 15.71 5.25
CA ASP A 3 -9.36 14.70 4.24
C ASP A 3 -10.05 15.09 2.93
N LYS A 4 -9.28 15.17 1.85
CA LYS A 4 -9.76 15.64 0.54
C LYS A 4 -10.52 14.56 -0.22
N PHE A 5 -10.32 13.30 0.14
CA PHE A 5 -10.83 12.15 -0.59
C PHE A 5 -11.65 11.20 0.29
N ASP A 6 -11.93 11.57 1.55
CA ASP A 6 -12.59 10.73 2.55
C ASP A 6 -12.00 9.29 2.63
N MET A 7 -10.69 9.17 2.45
CA MET A 7 -9.95 7.91 2.48
C MET A 7 -9.48 7.53 3.88
N VAL A 8 -9.31 8.49 4.78
CA VAL A 8 -8.83 8.25 6.15
C VAL A 8 -9.84 7.37 6.90
N GLY A 9 -9.37 6.22 7.38
CA GLY A 9 -10.20 5.22 8.08
C GLY A 9 -10.91 4.23 7.15
N THR A 10 -10.88 4.45 5.82
CA THR A 10 -11.34 3.44 4.86
C THR A 10 -10.33 2.31 4.75
N LYS A 11 -10.82 1.09 4.48
CA LYS A 11 -9.93 -0.04 4.22
C LYS A 11 -9.31 0.15 2.84
N ILE A 12 -7.98 0.04 2.79
CA ILE A 12 -7.27 -0.13 1.54
C ILE A 12 -7.80 -1.38 0.82
N GLU A 13 -8.02 -1.26 -0.48
CA GLU A 13 -8.39 -2.39 -1.32
C GLU A 13 -7.27 -3.44 -1.34
N GLU A 14 -7.64 -4.70 -1.52
CA GLU A 14 -6.67 -5.76 -1.62
C GLU A 14 -5.89 -5.66 -2.92
N PHE A 15 -4.56 -5.71 -2.82
CA PHE A 15 -3.68 -5.75 -3.96
C PHE A 15 -2.51 -6.69 -3.73
N SER A 16 -1.86 -7.07 -4.82
CA SER A 16 -0.61 -7.82 -4.79
C SER A 16 0.42 -7.18 -5.72
N LEU A 17 1.64 -7.03 -5.23
CA LEU A 17 2.74 -6.43 -5.98
C LEU A 17 3.99 -7.32 -5.92
N PRO A 18 4.79 -7.36 -7.00
CA PRO A 18 6.12 -7.97 -6.93
C PRO A 18 7.02 -7.14 -6.01
N ASN A 19 7.80 -7.82 -5.17
CA ASN A 19 8.85 -7.19 -4.37
C ASN A 19 10.22 -7.34 -5.04
N SER A 20 11.25 -6.71 -4.47
CA SER A 20 12.63 -6.76 -4.98
C SER A 20 13.30 -8.14 -4.88
N ARG A 21 12.68 -9.10 -4.19
CA ARG A 21 13.14 -10.50 -4.09
C ARG A 21 12.53 -11.39 -5.19
N GLY A 22 11.69 -10.83 -6.07
CA GLY A 22 10.99 -11.60 -7.11
C GLY A 22 9.75 -12.33 -6.60
N GLU A 23 9.36 -12.10 -5.35
CA GLU A 23 8.16 -12.70 -4.76
C GLU A 23 6.95 -11.80 -4.98
N LYS A 24 5.76 -12.39 -5.05
CA LYS A 24 4.50 -11.64 -5.07
C LYS A 24 3.99 -11.48 -3.64
N LEU A 25 3.99 -10.24 -3.14
CA LEU A 25 3.48 -9.90 -1.82
C LEU A 25 2.01 -9.51 -1.91
N ASN A 26 1.14 -10.12 -1.12
CA ASN A 26 -0.24 -9.68 -0.93
C ASN A 26 -0.31 -8.77 0.31
N ILE A 27 -1.07 -7.68 0.26
CA ILE A 27 -1.20 -6.75 1.38
C ILE A 27 -1.85 -7.39 2.63
N ARG A 28 -2.63 -8.47 2.46
CA ARG A 28 -3.21 -9.26 3.57
C ARG A 28 -2.14 -9.93 4.43
N ASP A 29 -1.00 -10.30 3.85
CA ASP A 29 0.09 -10.95 4.58
C ASP A 29 0.74 -10.01 5.61
N LEU A 30 0.45 -8.70 5.51
CA LEU A 30 0.90 -7.66 6.43
C LEU A 30 -0.17 -7.23 7.45
N GLN A 31 -1.30 -7.94 7.54
CA GLN A 31 -2.33 -7.65 8.53
C GLN A 31 -1.76 -7.67 9.97
N GLY A 32 -2.20 -6.71 10.79
CA GLY A 32 -1.71 -6.51 12.15
C GLY A 32 -0.43 -5.68 12.25
N LYS A 33 0.16 -5.26 11.13
CA LYS A 33 1.30 -4.32 11.09
C LYS A 33 0.86 -2.95 10.60
N ASN A 34 1.57 -1.92 11.03
CA ASN A 34 1.47 -0.59 10.43
C ASN A 34 2.29 -0.58 9.13
N VAL A 35 1.65 -0.26 8.01
CA VAL A 35 2.26 -0.29 6.68
C VAL A 35 2.23 1.12 6.07
N VAL A 36 3.34 1.52 5.46
CA VAL A 36 3.44 2.77 4.69
C VAL A 36 3.67 2.40 3.22
N VAL A 37 2.83 2.89 2.32
CA VAL A 37 2.96 2.69 0.87
C VAL A 37 3.38 4.02 0.25
N VAL A 38 4.51 4.03 -0.46
CA VAL A 38 5.02 5.20 -1.17
C VAL A 38 5.06 4.87 -2.66
N LEU A 39 4.32 5.63 -3.46
CA LEU A 39 4.32 5.51 -4.93
C LEU A 39 5.22 6.57 -5.52
N LEU A 40 6.31 6.14 -6.15
CA LEU A 40 7.25 7.00 -6.84
C LEU A 40 6.97 6.91 -8.34
N ARG A 41 6.92 8.05 -9.02
CA ARG A 41 6.82 8.14 -10.48
C ARG A 41 8.12 8.73 -11.03
N ASP A 42 8.48 8.32 -12.24
CA ASP A 42 9.63 8.87 -12.98
C ASP A 42 10.98 8.76 -12.26
N ILE A 43 11.20 7.68 -11.51
CA ILE A 43 12.54 7.36 -10.99
C ILE A 43 13.46 7.09 -12.19
N LYS A 44 14.48 7.92 -12.37
CA LYS A 44 15.58 7.72 -13.32
C LYS A 44 16.74 7.00 -12.66
#